data_AF-A0A969Y100-F1
#
_entry.id   AF-A0A969Y100-F1
#
_cell.length_a   1.000
_cell.length_b   1.000
_cell.length_c   1.000
_cell.angle_alpha   90.00
_cell.angle_beta   90.00
_cell.angle_gamma   90.00
#
_symmetry.space_group_name_H-M   'P 1'
#
loop_
_entity.id
_entity.type
_entity.pdbx_description
1 polymer ?
#
loop_
_entity_poly.entity_id
_entity_poly.type
_entity_poly.pdbx_seq_one_letter_code
_entity_poly.pdbx_strand_id
1 'polypeptide(L)'
;MSHSRCAVTAVLLLSLCAVAWADHDIADPYYAPQASVTVDGDLSEWAGDTWIPLDEPYGTAPTDVVYAKYAVRWSDADNVIYVAVEVQDTDHQFGAADGAWNARDDIEISIDAANHDNRFLHEMGYGQQIIVDAAGIWIDAAWEYAVGTDLVPAWASGPAGETLRYELAIVPYAFYNGWGAVDTDNLMGGSSDNAIVDLADGTTMGLDIVVASKSAAAFGSLANNTTGGKFDKGDRLQTWILQSNAGKPGDLDGDGDVDLDDFVILKNAFGVSAAGDCDGDGDTDLDDFVILKNNFGTGA
;
A
#
# COMPACT_ATOMS: atom_id res chain seq x y z
N MET A 1 -59.05 -38.01 30.78
CA MET A 1 -58.14 -37.67 31.87
C MET A 1 -56.72 -37.87 31.38
N SER A 2 -55.94 -36.78 31.45
CA SER A 2 -54.54 -36.53 31.08
C SER A 2 -53.63 -37.70 30.67
N HIS A 3 -52.98 -37.57 29.52
CA HIS A 3 -51.76 -38.29 29.15
C HIS A 3 -50.53 -37.50 29.62
N SER A 4 -49.73 -38.09 30.50
CA SER A 4 -48.40 -37.59 30.85
C SER A 4 -47.43 -37.78 29.68
N ARG A 5 -46.88 -36.68 29.17
CA ARG A 5 -45.68 -36.70 28.33
C ARG A 5 -44.53 -36.06 29.10
N CYS A 6 -43.51 -36.88 29.34
CA CYS A 6 -42.22 -36.53 29.89
C CYS A 6 -41.52 -35.56 28.92
N ALA A 7 -41.24 -34.33 29.34
CA ALA A 7 -40.43 -33.39 28.58
C ALA A 7 -39.00 -33.43 29.14
N VAL A 8 -38.09 -33.98 28.35
CA VAL A 8 -36.65 -33.89 28.57
C VAL A 8 -36.23 -32.48 28.18
N THR A 9 -35.74 -31.69 29.13
CA THR A 9 -35.19 -30.35 28.89
C THR A 9 -33.83 -30.51 28.21
N ALA A 10 -33.78 -30.28 26.89
CA ALA A 10 -32.52 -30.10 26.18
C ALA A 10 -32.00 -28.69 26.46
N VAL A 11 -30.93 -28.58 27.24
CA VAL A 11 -30.16 -27.34 27.37
C VAL A 11 -29.38 -27.18 26.08
N LEU A 12 -29.84 -26.29 25.21
CA LEU A 12 -29.10 -25.85 24.04
C LEU A 12 -27.93 -24.98 24.54
N LEU A 13 -26.73 -25.57 24.68
CA LEU A 13 -25.52 -24.76 24.78
C LEU A 13 -25.36 -24.07 23.42
N LEU A 14 -25.74 -22.79 23.34
CA LEU A 14 -25.21 -21.90 22.31
C LEU A 14 -23.72 -21.77 22.59
N SER A 15 -22.94 -22.62 21.93
CA SER A 15 -21.54 -22.36 21.65
C SER A 15 -21.49 -20.98 20.99
N LEU A 16 -20.98 -19.97 21.70
CA LEU A 16 -20.43 -18.79 21.04
C LEU A 16 -19.32 -19.33 20.14
N CYS A 17 -19.63 -19.53 18.85
CA CYS A 17 -18.60 -19.47 17.85
C CYS A 17 -17.91 -18.13 18.08
N ALA A 18 -16.67 -18.18 18.55
CA ALA A 18 -15.74 -17.11 18.25
C ALA A 18 -15.90 -16.88 16.76
N VAL A 19 -16.41 -15.71 16.37
CA VAL A 19 -16.20 -15.23 15.03
C VAL A 19 -14.69 -15.13 14.96
N ALA A 20 -14.06 -16.16 14.38
CA ALA A 20 -12.76 -15.98 13.79
C ALA A 20 -13.01 -14.82 12.82
N TRP A 21 -12.51 -13.64 13.20
CA TRP A 21 -12.22 -12.64 12.21
C TRP A 21 -11.42 -13.42 11.17
N ALA A 22 -11.96 -13.57 9.97
CA ALA A 22 -11.09 -13.89 8.88
C ALA A 22 -10.03 -12.78 8.97
N ASP A 23 -8.80 -13.14 9.35
CA ASP A 23 -7.65 -12.38 8.87
C ASP A 23 -7.95 -12.29 7.37
N HIS A 24 -8.34 -11.11 6.91
CA HIS A 24 -8.45 -10.83 5.49
C HIS A 24 -7.01 -10.89 5.00
N ASP A 25 -6.54 -12.12 4.80
CA ASP A 25 -5.53 -12.42 3.81
C ASP A 25 -6.22 -12.00 2.52
N ILE A 26 -5.90 -10.81 2.04
CA ILE A 26 -6.59 -10.22 0.90
C ILE A 26 -6.21 -11.10 -0.29
N ALA A 27 -7.15 -11.93 -0.72
CA ALA A 27 -6.89 -13.03 -1.65
C ALA A 27 -6.37 -12.56 -3.03
N ASP A 28 -6.48 -11.27 -3.32
CA ASP A 28 -6.03 -10.64 -4.55
C ASP A 28 -4.99 -9.55 -4.22
N PRO A 29 -3.74 -9.65 -4.71
CA PRO A 29 -2.72 -8.63 -4.50
C PRO A 29 -3.11 -7.33 -5.19
N TYR A 30 -2.63 -6.21 -4.65
CA TYR A 30 -2.62 -4.93 -5.37
C TYR A 30 -1.37 -4.81 -6.23
N TYR A 31 -1.43 -3.95 -7.24
CA TYR A 31 -0.34 -3.77 -8.19
C TYR A 31 0.18 -2.34 -8.13
N ALA A 32 1.50 -2.21 -7.97
CA ALA A 32 2.17 -0.92 -8.01
C ALA A 32 2.85 -0.77 -9.39
N PRO A 33 2.41 0.16 -10.26
CA PRO A 33 3.06 0.40 -11.54
C PRO A 33 4.44 1.04 -11.37
N GLN A 34 5.32 0.80 -12.35
CA GLN A 34 6.66 1.37 -12.37
C GLN A 34 6.63 2.76 -12.98
N ALA A 35 6.95 3.77 -12.19
CA ALA A 35 7.08 5.15 -12.64
C ALA A 35 7.91 5.96 -11.66
N SER A 36 8.75 6.85 -12.18
CA SER A 36 9.36 7.92 -11.37
C SER A 36 8.31 8.97 -11.05
N VAL A 37 8.34 9.48 -9.82
CA VAL A 37 7.43 10.50 -9.30
C VAL A 37 8.21 11.74 -8.90
N THR A 38 7.67 12.93 -9.20
CA THR A 38 8.21 14.19 -8.69
C THR A 38 7.54 14.50 -7.36
N VAL A 39 8.22 14.18 -6.26
CA VAL A 39 7.67 14.40 -4.91
C VAL A 39 7.59 15.91 -4.59
N ASP A 40 6.41 16.50 -4.78
CA ASP A 40 6.15 17.94 -4.61
C ASP A 40 4.78 18.27 -3.97
N GLY A 41 3.95 17.26 -3.72
CA GLY A 41 2.64 17.39 -3.08
C GLY A 41 1.50 17.72 -4.05
N ASP A 42 1.78 17.86 -5.35
CA ASP A 42 0.77 17.90 -6.41
C ASP A 42 0.48 16.49 -6.94
N LEU A 43 -0.63 15.91 -6.48
CA LEU A 43 -1.03 14.56 -6.86
C LEU A 43 -1.59 14.44 -8.30
N SER A 44 -1.39 15.46 -9.14
CA SER A 44 -1.94 15.49 -10.51
C SER A 44 -1.32 14.42 -11.42
N GLU A 45 -0.06 14.05 -11.20
CA GLU A 45 0.60 12.97 -11.94
C GLU A 45 0.05 11.57 -11.61
N TRP A 46 -0.68 11.42 -10.51
CA TRP A 46 -1.30 10.18 -10.03
C TRP A 46 -2.75 10.02 -10.50
N ALA A 47 -3.27 10.95 -11.30
CA ALA A 47 -4.70 11.00 -11.64
C ALA A 47 -5.19 9.78 -12.44
N GLY A 48 -4.29 9.07 -13.13
CA GLY A 48 -4.58 7.86 -13.89
C GLY A 48 -4.40 6.57 -13.11
N ASP A 49 -3.85 6.61 -11.90
CA ASP A 49 -3.52 5.43 -11.12
C ASP A 49 -4.76 4.78 -10.48
N THR A 50 -4.60 3.51 -10.13
CA THR A 50 -5.55 2.81 -9.27
C THR A 50 -5.45 3.35 -7.85
N TRP A 51 -6.47 4.11 -7.45
CA TRP A 51 -6.62 4.61 -6.09
C TRP A 51 -7.37 3.61 -5.21
N ILE A 52 -6.70 3.11 -4.19
CA ILE A 52 -7.27 2.21 -3.19
C ILE A 52 -7.98 3.03 -2.12
N PRO A 53 -9.24 2.73 -1.78
CA PRO A 53 -9.96 3.43 -0.73
C PRO A 53 -9.39 3.13 0.66
N LEU A 54 -9.45 4.13 1.55
CA LEU A 54 -9.17 4.03 2.98
C LEU A 54 -10.50 4.29 3.71
N ASP A 55 -11.41 3.32 3.68
CA ASP A 55 -12.80 3.44 4.14
C ASP A 55 -13.20 2.41 5.20
N GLU A 56 -12.30 1.51 5.57
CA GLU A 56 -12.54 0.52 6.62
C GLU A 56 -12.20 1.12 8.01
N PRO A 57 -13.13 1.09 8.98
CA PRO A 57 -12.85 1.59 10.33
C PRO A 57 -11.72 0.80 11.00
N TYR A 58 -10.62 1.48 11.30
CA TYR A 58 -9.50 0.93 12.05
C TYR A 58 -9.61 1.32 13.52
N GLY A 59 -10.56 0.70 14.23
CA GLY A 59 -10.93 1.11 15.59
C GLY A 59 -12.25 1.89 15.59
N THR A 60 -12.22 3.19 15.93
CA THR A 60 -13.41 4.05 15.83
C THR A 60 -13.33 4.83 14.53
N ALA A 61 -14.41 4.85 13.74
CA ALA A 61 -14.45 5.64 12.51
C ALA A 61 -14.44 7.15 12.84
N PRO A 62 -13.66 7.97 12.12
CA PRO A 62 -13.73 9.43 12.24
C PRO A 62 -15.07 9.95 11.72
N THR A 63 -15.45 11.15 12.14
CA THR A 63 -16.76 11.75 11.80
C THR A 63 -16.67 12.90 10.80
N ASP A 64 -15.45 13.33 10.53
CA ASP A 64 -14.99 14.54 9.86
C ASP A 64 -14.20 14.23 8.59
N VAL A 65 -13.75 12.98 8.41
CA VAL A 65 -13.20 12.47 7.14
C VAL A 65 -14.34 12.10 6.19
N VAL A 66 -14.39 12.78 5.05
CA VAL A 66 -15.39 12.56 3.99
C VAL A 66 -14.97 11.40 3.09
N TYR A 67 -13.69 11.36 2.72
CA TYR A 67 -13.08 10.24 2.02
C TYR A 67 -11.57 10.23 2.27
N ALA A 68 -10.98 9.06 2.10
CA ALA A 68 -9.53 8.89 2.04
C ALA A 68 -9.18 7.80 1.04
N LYS A 69 -8.04 7.95 0.38
CA LYS A 69 -7.54 7.00 -0.63
C LYS A 69 -6.02 7.12 -0.78
N TYR A 70 -5.41 6.07 -1.31
CA TYR A 70 -3.97 6.07 -1.62
C TYR A 70 -3.65 5.34 -2.92
N ALA A 71 -2.48 5.63 -3.47
CA ALA A 71 -1.89 4.97 -4.62
C ALA A 71 -0.41 4.68 -4.34
N VAL A 72 0.14 3.66 -4.99
CA VAL A 72 1.53 3.23 -4.84
C VAL A 72 2.16 3.06 -6.21
N ARG A 73 3.38 3.58 -6.37
CA ARG A 73 4.25 3.39 -7.53
C ARG A 73 5.61 2.89 -7.05
N TRP A 74 6.45 2.42 -7.97
CA TRP A 74 7.83 2.10 -7.67
C TRP A 74 8.78 2.54 -8.79
N SER A 75 10.06 2.69 -8.47
CA SER A 75 11.12 3.00 -9.43
C SER A 75 12.32 2.09 -9.17
N ASP A 76 12.76 1.36 -10.20
CA ASP A 76 14.02 0.61 -10.19
C ASP A 76 15.23 1.56 -10.29
N ALA A 77 15.09 2.64 -11.07
CA ALA A 77 16.15 3.62 -11.31
C ALA A 77 16.54 4.37 -10.03
N ASP A 78 15.53 4.70 -9.21
CA ASP A 78 15.71 5.40 -7.94
C ASP A 78 15.71 4.41 -6.75
N ASN A 79 15.32 3.16 -6.97
CA ASN A 79 15.12 2.09 -5.98
C ASN A 79 14.27 2.54 -4.77
N VAL A 80 13.12 3.14 -5.07
CA VAL A 80 12.16 3.62 -4.07
C VAL A 80 10.73 3.19 -4.38
N ILE A 81 9.94 3.13 -3.32
CA ILE A 81 8.48 2.99 -3.38
C ILE A 81 7.90 4.39 -3.17
N TYR A 82 7.03 4.81 -4.08
CA TYR A 82 6.30 6.06 -3.95
C TYR A 82 4.91 5.80 -3.41
N VAL A 83 4.46 6.64 -2.48
CA VAL A 83 3.13 6.57 -1.90
C VAL A 83 2.48 7.95 -2.00
N ALA A 84 1.28 8.01 -2.57
CA ALA A 84 0.42 9.18 -2.55
C ALA A 84 -0.84 8.91 -1.73
N VAL A 85 -1.21 9.83 -0.84
CA VAL A 85 -2.44 9.76 -0.04
C VAL A 85 -3.21 11.06 -0.17
N GLU A 86 -4.52 10.95 -0.38
CA GLU A 86 -5.45 12.08 -0.37
C GLU A 86 -6.55 11.82 0.65
N VAL A 87 -6.76 12.78 1.56
CA VAL A 87 -7.77 12.72 2.61
C VAL A 87 -8.58 14.00 2.56
N GLN A 88 -9.90 13.91 2.45
CA GLN A 88 -10.77 15.07 2.68
C GLN A 88 -11.23 15.06 4.14
N ASP A 89 -10.70 16.00 4.93
CA ASP A 89 -10.99 16.17 6.36
C ASP A 89 -11.54 17.58 6.63
N THR A 90 -12.73 17.62 7.22
CA THR A 90 -13.47 18.86 7.50
C THR A 90 -13.10 19.53 8.83
N ASP A 91 -12.35 18.86 9.72
CA ASP A 91 -11.88 19.39 11.00
C ASP A 91 -10.48 18.87 11.34
N HIS A 92 -9.49 19.32 10.56
CA HIS A 92 -8.11 18.93 10.81
C HIS A 92 -7.47 19.64 12.02
N GLN A 93 -6.81 18.88 12.88
CA GLN A 93 -5.97 19.29 13.98
C GLN A 93 -4.53 18.81 13.74
N PHE A 94 -3.63 19.76 13.49
CA PHE A 94 -2.20 19.48 13.38
C PHE A 94 -1.48 19.77 14.70
N GLY A 95 -0.41 19.03 15.00
CA GLY A 95 0.20 19.05 16.34
C GLY A 95 1.71 18.90 16.36
N ALA A 96 2.33 19.34 17.45
CA ALA A 96 3.74 19.01 17.71
C ALA A 96 3.89 17.52 17.99
N ALA A 97 5.03 16.95 17.55
CA ALA A 97 5.47 15.58 17.79
C ALA A 97 5.16 15.06 19.22
N ASP A 98 5.30 15.91 20.23
CA ASP A 98 5.24 15.58 21.66
C ASP A 98 3.82 15.43 22.26
N GLY A 99 2.78 15.51 21.43
CA GLY A 99 1.39 15.20 21.80
C GLY A 99 1.13 13.70 21.99
N ALA A 100 -0.03 13.35 22.57
CA ALA A 100 -0.48 11.96 22.54
C ALA A 100 -0.68 11.49 21.10
N TRP A 101 -0.45 10.21 20.81
CA TRP A 101 -0.59 9.60 19.47
C TRP A 101 -1.96 9.83 18.79
N ASN A 102 -2.98 10.21 19.56
CA ASN A 102 -4.34 10.46 19.10
C ASN A 102 -4.75 11.95 19.15
N ALA A 103 -3.76 12.85 19.14
CA ALA A 103 -3.96 14.29 19.32
C ALA A 103 -3.89 15.10 18.01
N ARG A 104 -3.68 14.44 16.87
CA ARG A 104 -3.51 15.09 15.56
C ARG A 104 -4.06 14.22 14.43
N ASP A 105 -4.24 14.83 13.27
CA ASP A 105 -4.35 14.08 12.02
C ASP A 105 -2.97 13.71 11.53
N ASP A 106 -2.85 12.47 11.09
CA ASP A 106 -1.68 11.97 10.39
C ASP A 106 -2.06 10.76 9.54
N ILE A 107 -1.11 10.34 8.72
CA ILE A 107 -1.14 9.02 8.10
C ILE A 107 -0.08 8.14 8.75
N GLU A 108 -0.37 6.85 8.89
CA GLU A 108 0.61 5.83 9.25
C GLU A 108 0.75 4.86 8.07
N ILE A 109 1.96 4.77 7.51
CA ILE A 109 2.31 3.82 6.46
C ILE A 109 3.07 2.68 7.13
N SER A 110 2.54 1.46 7.04
CA SER A 110 3.23 0.24 7.48
C SER A 110 3.75 -0.49 6.25
N ILE A 111 5.04 -0.80 6.21
CA ILE A 111 5.68 -1.45 5.06
C ILE A 111 6.60 -2.60 5.50
N ASP A 112 6.47 -3.73 4.80
CA ASP A 112 7.43 -4.83 4.77
C ASP A 112 7.94 -5.00 3.34
N ALA A 113 9.05 -4.34 3.03
CA ALA A 113 9.57 -4.31 1.67
C ALA A 113 10.16 -5.66 1.21
N ALA A 114 10.57 -6.51 2.13
CA ALA A 114 11.12 -7.84 1.83
C ALA A 114 10.13 -8.97 2.09
N ASN A 115 8.87 -8.64 2.40
CA ASN A 115 7.79 -9.59 2.66
C ASN A 115 8.24 -10.66 3.67
N HIS A 116 8.73 -10.22 4.82
CA HIS A 116 9.00 -11.13 5.90
C HIS A 116 7.66 -11.67 6.42
N ASP A 117 7.47 -12.98 6.34
CA ASP A 117 6.30 -13.66 6.93
C ASP A 117 6.30 -13.64 8.48
N ASN A 118 6.96 -12.64 9.08
CA ASN A 118 7.20 -12.49 10.51
C ASN A 118 6.62 -11.16 11.01
N ARG A 119 6.48 -11.08 12.34
CA ARG A 119 6.08 -9.85 13.02
C ARG A 119 7.19 -8.81 12.96
N PHE A 120 6.82 -7.54 12.82
CA PHE A 120 7.74 -6.45 13.11
C PHE A 120 7.98 -6.44 14.62
N LEU A 121 9.24 -6.43 15.01
CA LEU A 121 9.61 -6.21 16.40
C LEU A 121 9.51 -4.72 16.72
N HIS A 122 9.48 -4.37 18.01
CA HIS A 122 9.37 -2.97 18.47
C HIS A 122 10.44 -2.06 17.84
N GLU A 123 11.60 -2.64 17.53
CA GLU A 123 12.75 -1.95 16.96
C GLU A 123 12.64 -1.71 15.43
N MET A 124 11.59 -2.23 14.77
CA MET A 124 11.26 -1.98 13.36
C MET A 124 12.41 -2.22 12.36
N GLY A 125 13.21 -3.26 12.62
CA GLY A 125 14.26 -3.70 11.70
C GLY A 125 13.71 -4.21 10.37
N TYR A 126 12.82 -5.21 10.41
CA TYR A 126 12.33 -5.93 9.23
C TYR A 126 11.13 -5.29 8.52
N GLY A 127 10.51 -4.29 9.13
CA GLY A 127 9.49 -3.47 8.50
C GLY A 127 9.35 -2.14 9.23
N GLN A 128 8.80 -1.15 8.56
CA GLN A 128 8.81 0.24 9.01
C GLN A 128 7.38 0.76 9.15
N GLN A 129 7.13 1.47 10.25
CA GLN A 129 5.95 2.33 10.41
C GLN A 129 6.40 3.77 10.23
N ILE A 130 5.82 4.49 9.27
CA ILE A 130 6.15 5.88 8.95
C ILE A 130 4.91 6.72 9.20
N ILE A 131 4.99 7.67 10.13
CA ILE A 131 3.86 8.54 10.50
C ILE A 131 4.10 9.93 9.94
N VAL A 132 3.10 10.55 9.29
CA VAL A 132 3.26 11.86 8.62
C VAL A 132 2.05 12.76 8.90
N ASP A 133 2.28 13.94 9.46
CA ASP A 133 1.29 15.02 9.61
C ASP A 133 1.29 15.94 8.36
N ALA A 134 0.12 16.44 7.96
CA ALA A 134 -0.05 17.37 6.85
C ALA A 134 0.44 18.81 7.11
N ALA A 135 0.71 19.24 8.35
CA ALA A 135 1.27 20.56 8.63
C ALA A 135 2.79 20.68 8.39
N GLY A 136 3.46 19.59 8.03
CA GLY A 136 4.92 19.50 7.85
C GLY A 136 5.63 18.75 9.00
N ILE A 137 6.89 18.34 8.73
CA ILE A 137 7.62 17.21 9.35
C ILE A 137 7.49 17.11 10.87
N TRP A 138 6.73 16.10 11.28
CA TRP A 138 7.26 15.05 12.14
C TRP A 138 7.06 13.75 11.38
N ILE A 139 8.12 13.28 10.72
CA ILE A 139 8.11 11.91 10.25
C ILE A 139 8.60 11.11 11.44
N ASP A 140 7.64 10.56 12.18
CA ASP A 140 7.89 9.73 13.35
C ASP A 140 7.84 8.28 12.88
N ALA A 141 8.83 7.49 13.28
CA ALA A 141 8.84 6.07 13.02
C ALA A 141 9.31 5.35 14.26
N ALA A 142 8.62 4.25 14.62
CA ALA A 142 8.99 3.42 15.76
C ALA A 142 9.21 4.16 17.09
N TRP A 143 8.41 5.20 17.40
CA TRP A 143 8.54 5.98 18.64
C TRP A 143 9.78 6.89 18.73
N GLU A 144 10.56 7.03 17.67
CA GLU A 144 11.69 7.96 17.58
C GLU A 144 11.36 9.21 16.75
N TYR A 145 11.67 10.36 17.35
CA TYR A 145 11.44 11.68 16.79
C TYR A 145 12.58 12.09 15.86
N ALA A 146 12.60 11.52 14.65
CA ALA A 146 13.18 12.07 13.41
C ALA A 146 13.53 10.91 12.48
N VAL A 147 12.70 10.67 11.47
CA VAL A 147 13.14 9.87 10.32
C VAL A 147 14.27 10.62 9.61
N GLY A 148 15.37 9.90 9.34
CA GLY A 148 16.42 10.41 8.47
C GLY A 148 15.97 10.39 7.01
N THR A 149 16.60 11.23 6.19
CA THR A 149 16.45 11.21 4.73
C THR A 149 17.00 9.92 4.09
N ASP A 150 17.45 8.97 4.90
CA ASP A 150 17.86 7.63 4.48
C ASP A 150 16.66 6.69 4.29
N LEU A 151 15.62 6.79 5.13
CA LEU A 151 14.39 5.99 4.98
C LEU A 151 13.36 6.69 4.09
N VAL A 152 13.16 8.00 4.28
CA VAL A 152 12.24 8.81 3.46
C VAL A 152 13.03 9.93 2.79
N PRO A 153 13.71 9.66 1.66
CA PRO A 153 14.60 10.61 0.99
C PRO A 153 13.89 11.84 0.43
N ALA A 154 12.60 11.73 0.11
CA ALA A 154 11.78 12.84 -0.34
C ALA A 154 10.35 12.68 0.18
N TRP A 155 9.73 13.80 0.56
CA TRP A 155 8.34 13.85 0.97
C TRP A 155 7.79 15.25 0.73
N ALA A 156 6.48 15.33 0.53
CA ALA A 156 5.70 16.56 0.50
C ALA A 156 4.34 16.27 1.14
N SER A 157 3.96 17.06 2.14
CA SER A 157 2.62 17.00 2.74
C SER A 157 2.07 18.40 2.98
N GLY A 158 0.75 18.54 2.93
CA GLY A 158 0.12 19.85 3.03
C GLY A 158 -1.40 19.83 2.92
N PRO A 159 -2.10 20.79 3.56
CA PRO A 159 -3.50 21.04 3.29
C PRO A 159 -3.69 21.86 2.00
N ALA A 160 -4.64 21.43 1.18
CA ALA A 160 -5.22 22.14 0.04
C ALA A 160 -6.70 22.42 0.33
N GLY A 161 -6.97 23.39 1.22
CA GLY A 161 -8.30 23.59 1.79
C GLY A 161 -8.61 22.50 2.83
N GLU A 162 -9.73 21.80 2.68
CA GLU A 162 -10.10 20.63 3.52
C GLU A 162 -9.44 19.32 3.04
N THR A 163 -8.72 19.35 1.92
CA THR A 163 -8.03 18.15 1.41
C THR A 163 -6.59 18.12 1.91
N LEU A 164 -6.22 17.11 2.67
CA LEU A 164 -4.84 16.81 3.05
C LEU A 164 -4.21 15.93 1.97
N ARG A 165 -2.97 16.26 1.59
CA ARG A 165 -2.19 15.51 0.61
C ARG A 165 -0.87 15.09 1.21
N TYR A 166 -0.45 13.88 0.87
CA TYR A 166 0.81 13.30 1.27
C TYR A 166 1.42 12.61 0.06
N GLU A 167 2.70 12.85 -0.17
CA GLU A 167 3.47 12.22 -1.23
C GLU A 167 4.87 11.90 -0.70
N LEU A 168 5.28 10.63 -0.78
CA LEU A 168 6.50 10.14 -0.17
C LEU A 168 7.28 9.26 -1.13
N ALA A 169 8.60 9.36 -1.09
CA ALA A 169 9.53 8.34 -1.58
C ALA A 169 10.10 7.58 -0.38
N ILE A 170 10.02 6.26 -0.40
CA ILE A 170 10.41 5.37 0.71
C ILE A 170 11.48 4.41 0.21
N VAL A 171 12.60 4.32 0.93
CA VAL A 171 13.65 3.33 0.67
C VAL A 171 13.20 1.97 1.21
N PRO A 172 13.22 0.91 0.37
CA PRO A 172 12.67 -0.39 0.72
C PRO A 172 13.68 -1.21 1.54
N TYR A 173 13.68 -1.08 2.87
CA TYR A 173 14.60 -1.85 3.71
C TYR A 173 14.06 -3.26 3.99
N ALA A 174 14.90 -4.26 3.71
CA ALA A 174 14.76 -5.59 4.30
C ALA A 174 15.19 -5.58 5.77
N PHE A 175 16.17 -4.74 6.11
CA PHE A 175 16.54 -4.48 7.50
C PHE A 175 17.01 -3.04 7.65
N TYR A 176 16.39 -2.28 8.56
CA TYR A 176 16.78 -0.91 8.90
C TYR A 176 17.42 -0.87 10.30
N ASN A 177 18.68 -0.44 10.39
CA ASN A 177 19.43 -0.35 11.66
C ASN A 177 19.40 1.06 12.29
N GLY A 178 18.43 1.91 11.94
CA GLY A 178 18.38 3.28 12.46
C GLY A 178 18.03 3.39 13.95
N TRP A 179 17.27 2.43 14.50
CA TRP A 179 16.64 2.55 15.83
C TRP A 179 17.16 1.54 16.85
N GLY A 180 18.45 1.22 16.79
CA GLY A 180 19.07 0.25 17.70
C GLY A 180 18.54 -1.18 17.51
N ALA A 181 17.98 -1.46 16.33
CA ALA A 181 17.51 -2.78 15.95
C ALA A 181 18.64 -3.79 16.09
N VAL A 182 18.40 -4.81 16.90
CA VAL A 182 19.27 -5.98 16.99
C VAL A 182 18.56 -7.09 16.24
N ASP A 183 19.26 -7.76 15.33
CA ASP A 183 18.81 -9.04 14.78
C ASP A 183 18.64 -10.03 15.96
N THR A 184 17.42 -10.18 16.45
CA THR A 184 17.13 -10.84 17.75
C THR A 184 16.91 -12.34 17.63
N ASP A 185 16.91 -12.92 16.43
CA ASP A 185 16.62 -14.35 16.26
C ASP A 185 17.87 -15.23 16.23
N ASN A 186 19.07 -14.65 16.09
CA ASN A 186 20.36 -15.36 16.09
C ASN A 186 20.38 -16.54 15.08
N LEU A 187 19.56 -16.46 14.02
CA LEU A 187 19.40 -17.44 12.95
C LEU A 187 19.80 -16.79 11.62
N MET A 188 21.10 -16.79 11.32
CA MET A 188 21.68 -16.46 10.00
C MET A 188 21.04 -15.24 9.30
N GLY A 189 21.51 -14.04 9.63
CA GLY A 189 22.35 -13.38 8.62
C GLY A 189 22.87 -11.98 8.93
N GLY A 190 23.27 -11.70 10.17
CA GLY A 190 24.38 -10.80 10.53
C GLY A 190 24.56 -9.52 9.71
N SER A 191 23.94 -8.44 10.18
CA SER A 191 24.33 -7.10 9.79
C SER A 191 24.02 -6.11 10.90
N SER A 192 25.03 -5.35 11.34
CA SER A 192 24.87 -4.05 12.00
C SER A 192 24.62 -2.93 10.99
N ASP A 193 24.28 -3.29 9.76
CA ASP A 193 24.25 -2.42 8.61
C ASP A 193 22.87 -2.56 7.94
N ASN A 194 22.41 -1.48 7.32
CA ASN A 194 21.14 -1.50 6.62
C ASN A 194 21.17 -2.50 5.44
N ALA A 195 20.07 -3.24 5.23
CA ALA A 195 19.86 -4.09 4.07
C ALA A 195 18.69 -3.54 3.24
N ILE A 196 18.98 -3.06 2.03
CA ILE A 196 18.00 -2.54 1.08
C ILE A 196 17.55 -3.69 0.17
N VAL A 197 16.26 -3.73 -0.14
CA VAL A 197 15.68 -4.58 -1.20
C VAL A 197 15.96 -3.92 -2.54
N ASP A 198 16.58 -4.66 -3.45
CA ASP A 198 16.69 -4.26 -4.85
C ASP A 198 15.31 -4.50 -5.51
N LEU A 199 14.59 -3.42 -5.83
CA LEU A 199 13.25 -3.51 -6.41
C LEU A 199 13.34 -4.00 -7.87
N ALA A 200 12.41 -4.88 -8.22
CA ALA A 200 12.30 -5.45 -9.56
C ALA A 200 10.85 -5.82 -9.86
N ASP A 201 10.57 -6.05 -11.15
CA ASP A 201 9.29 -6.61 -11.59
C ASP A 201 8.97 -7.93 -10.88
N GLY A 202 7.73 -8.06 -10.40
CA GLY A 202 7.25 -9.20 -9.65
C GLY A 202 7.69 -9.24 -8.18
N THR A 203 8.50 -8.29 -7.70
CA THR A 203 8.80 -8.18 -6.27
C THR A 203 7.50 -8.03 -5.48
N THR A 204 7.36 -8.80 -4.41
CA THR A 204 6.20 -8.76 -3.51
C THR A 204 6.57 -8.05 -2.22
N MET A 205 5.66 -7.21 -1.73
CA MET A 205 5.82 -6.48 -0.46
C MET A 205 4.49 -6.42 0.30
N GLY A 206 4.58 -6.23 1.62
CA GLY A 206 3.43 -5.90 2.45
C GLY A 206 3.33 -4.38 2.62
N LEU A 207 2.16 -3.78 2.35
CA LEU A 207 1.95 -2.33 2.58
C LEU A 207 0.50 -2.01 2.90
N ASP A 208 0.28 -1.41 4.07
CA ASP A 208 -1.00 -0.83 4.47
C ASP A 208 -0.85 0.63 4.89
N ILE A 209 -1.95 1.38 4.79
CA ILE A 209 -2.04 2.77 5.26
C ILE A 209 -3.20 2.90 6.24
N VAL A 210 -2.97 3.67 7.30
CA VAL A 210 -3.99 4.17 8.23
C VAL A 210 -4.04 5.68 8.11
N VAL A 211 -5.25 6.23 8.01
CA VAL A 211 -5.52 7.65 8.24
C VAL A 211 -6.01 7.80 9.67
N ALA A 212 -5.28 8.54 10.48
CA ALA A 212 -5.73 8.99 11.78
C ALA A 212 -6.31 10.39 11.64
N SER A 213 -7.47 10.62 12.24
CA SER A 213 -8.15 11.91 12.21
C SER A 213 -8.62 12.31 13.59
N LYS A 214 -8.40 13.58 13.91
CA LYS A 214 -8.65 14.18 15.20
C LYS A 214 -9.53 15.43 15.06
N SER A 215 -10.85 15.25 14.98
CA SER A 215 -11.79 16.36 15.25
C SER A 215 -11.68 16.96 16.66
N ALA A 216 -12.30 18.13 16.85
CA ALA A 216 -12.61 18.69 18.16
C ALA A 216 -13.43 17.74 19.06
N ALA A 217 -14.21 16.81 18.49
CA ALA A 217 -15.15 15.94 19.21
C ALA A 217 -14.54 14.60 19.63
N ALA A 218 -13.77 13.96 18.75
CA ALA A 218 -13.30 12.60 18.90
C ALA A 218 -12.02 12.35 18.09
N PHE A 219 -11.42 11.17 18.31
CA PHE A 219 -10.37 10.63 17.46
C PHE A 219 -10.93 9.39 16.76
N GLY A 220 -10.56 9.19 15.50
CA GLY A 220 -10.89 7.99 14.76
C GLY A 220 -9.89 7.71 13.66
N SER A 221 -9.99 6.54 13.05
CA SER A 221 -9.08 6.12 12.00
C SER A 221 -9.75 5.23 10.96
N LEU A 222 -9.28 5.36 9.72
CA LEU A 222 -9.66 4.55 8.56
C LEU A 222 -8.43 3.86 7.99
N ALA A 223 -8.62 2.72 7.33
CA ALA A 223 -7.57 1.99 6.67
C ALA A 223 -8.08 1.31 5.39
N ASN A 224 -7.17 0.73 4.62
CA ASN A 224 -7.47 -0.05 3.43
C ASN A 224 -8.13 -1.41 3.74
N ASN A 225 -7.98 -1.90 4.98
CA ASN A 225 -8.56 -3.14 5.46
C ASN A 225 -8.65 -3.13 7.00
N THR A 226 -9.32 -4.12 7.58
CA THR A 226 -9.52 -4.23 9.04
C THR A 226 -8.40 -4.96 9.79
N THR A 227 -7.26 -5.26 9.15
CA THR A 227 -6.15 -5.99 9.78
C THR A 227 -5.60 -5.22 10.98
N GLY A 228 -5.66 -5.84 12.16
CA GLY A 228 -5.19 -5.24 13.42
C GLY A 228 -3.69 -5.40 13.68
N GLY A 229 -3.03 -4.33 14.13
CA GLY A 229 -1.60 -4.36 14.49
C GLY A 229 -0.69 -4.20 13.27
N LYS A 230 -1.06 -3.31 12.35
CA LYS A 230 -0.25 -3.03 11.14
C LYS A 230 1.17 -2.57 11.49
N PHE A 231 1.33 -1.88 12.62
CA PHE A 231 2.62 -1.44 13.16
C PHE A 231 3.54 -2.58 13.67
N ASP A 232 3.01 -3.79 13.91
CA ASP A 232 3.78 -4.91 14.48
C ASP A 232 3.69 -6.23 13.68
N LYS A 233 3.01 -6.25 12.53
CA LYS A 233 2.70 -7.51 11.80
C LYS A 233 2.80 -7.35 10.28
N GLY A 234 4.03 -7.39 9.76
CA GLY A 234 4.31 -7.43 8.32
C GLY A 234 3.64 -8.56 7.59
N ASP A 235 3.59 -9.73 8.24
CA ASP A 235 2.97 -10.97 7.78
C ASP A 235 1.46 -10.89 7.48
N ARG A 236 0.83 -9.73 7.70
CA ARG A 236 -0.62 -9.52 7.54
C ARG A 236 -0.98 -8.27 6.77
N LEU A 237 0.00 -7.50 6.32
CA LEU A 237 -0.25 -6.33 5.49
C LEU A 237 -0.82 -6.77 4.14
N GLN A 238 -1.55 -5.88 3.46
CA GLN A 238 -1.95 -6.11 2.08
C GLN A 238 -0.73 -6.42 1.22
N THR A 239 -0.82 -7.51 0.47
CA THR A 239 0.19 -7.88 -0.53
C THR A 239 0.12 -6.93 -1.72
N TRP A 240 1.27 -6.36 -2.08
CA TRP A 240 1.50 -5.60 -3.30
C TRP A 240 2.51 -6.32 -4.18
N ILE A 241 2.28 -6.32 -5.48
CA ILE A 241 3.21 -6.80 -6.50
C ILE A 241 3.69 -5.60 -7.31
N LEU A 242 5.01 -5.44 -7.38
CA LEU A 242 5.64 -4.44 -8.24
C LEU A 242 5.50 -4.87 -9.69
N GLN A 243 4.88 -4.03 -10.50
CA GLN A 243 4.66 -4.30 -11.90
C GLN A 243 5.44 -3.29 -12.72
N SER A 244 6.36 -3.80 -13.53
CA SER A 244 7.06 -2.98 -14.52
C SER A 244 6.13 -2.58 -15.65
N ASN A 245 6.33 -1.38 -16.17
CA ASN A 245 5.78 -0.97 -17.47
C ASN A 245 6.66 -1.49 -18.63
N ALA A 246 7.59 -2.40 -18.33
CA ALA A 246 8.48 -2.98 -19.32
C ALA A 246 7.66 -3.93 -20.19
N GLY A 247 7.25 -3.40 -21.35
CA GLY A 247 6.45 -4.02 -22.40
C GLY A 247 6.16 -5.50 -22.16
N LYS A 248 5.06 -5.76 -21.46
CA LYS A 248 4.47 -7.10 -21.51
C LYS A 248 4.24 -7.39 -22.99
N PRO A 249 4.63 -8.56 -23.52
CA PRO A 249 4.39 -8.82 -24.93
C PRO A 249 2.90 -8.68 -25.26
N GLY A 250 2.52 -7.63 -25.99
CA GLY A 250 1.13 -7.28 -26.27
C GLY A 250 0.60 -5.99 -25.62
N ASP A 251 1.31 -5.43 -24.63
CA ASP A 251 1.04 -4.14 -23.98
C ASP A 251 1.65 -3.03 -24.84
N LEU A 252 0.82 -2.47 -25.71
CA LEU A 252 1.16 -1.53 -26.76
C LEU A 252 0.92 -0.08 -26.35
N ASP A 253 0.07 0.19 -25.36
CA ASP A 253 -0.11 1.54 -24.82
C ASP A 253 0.76 1.84 -23.58
N GLY A 254 1.36 0.80 -22.99
CA GLY A 254 2.31 0.89 -21.89
C GLY A 254 1.64 1.13 -20.53
N ASP A 255 0.34 0.88 -20.42
CA ASP A 255 -0.41 1.02 -19.18
C ASP A 255 -0.24 -0.17 -18.23
N GLY A 256 0.43 -1.22 -18.70
CA GLY A 256 0.80 -2.38 -17.89
C GLY A 256 -0.22 -3.50 -17.95
N ASP A 257 -1.31 -3.40 -18.70
CA ASP A 257 -2.16 -4.54 -19.03
C ASP A 257 -2.12 -4.88 -20.53
N VAL A 258 -2.86 -5.94 -20.91
CA VAL A 258 -2.98 -6.36 -22.30
C VAL A 258 -4.46 -6.53 -22.60
N ASP A 259 -5.09 -5.50 -23.14
CA ASP A 259 -6.53 -5.42 -23.25
C ASP A 259 -7.04 -4.90 -24.62
N LEU A 260 -8.24 -4.30 -24.64
CA LEU A 260 -8.83 -3.76 -25.85
C LEU A 260 -8.15 -2.48 -26.35
N ASP A 261 -7.54 -1.68 -25.48
CA ASP A 261 -6.85 -0.46 -25.85
C ASP A 261 -5.55 -0.79 -26.61
N ASP A 262 -4.83 -1.84 -26.21
CA ASP A 262 -3.72 -2.40 -27.00
C ASP A 262 -4.19 -2.95 -28.35
N PHE A 263 -5.32 -3.66 -28.34
CA PHE A 263 -5.88 -4.19 -29.58
C PHE A 263 -6.24 -3.05 -30.55
N VAL A 264 -6.69 -1.91 -30.04
CA VAL A 264 -6.95 -0.72 -30.87
C VAL A 264 -5.67 -0.20 -31.50
N ILE A 265 -4.55 -0.17 -30.77
CA ILE A 265 -3.24 0.23 -31.32
C ILE A 265 -2.81 -0.74 -32.42
N LEU A 266 -2.78 -2.04 -32.14
CA LEU A 266 -2.41 -3.08 -33.11
C LEU A 266 -3.26 -2.98 -34.37
N LYS A 267 -4.58 -2.92 -34.21
CA LYS A 267 -5.53 -2.83 -35.34
C LYS A 267 -5.29 -1.60 -36.21
N ASN A 268 -4.94 -0.47 -35.61
CA ASN A 268 -4.71 0.78 -36.36
C ASN A 268 -3.35 0.78 -37.06
N ALA A 269 -2.38 0.02 -36.55
CA ALA A 269 -1.04 -0.14 -37.10
C ALA A 269 -0.92 -1.27 -38.15
N PHE A 270 -1.86 -2.22 -38.16
CA PHE A 270 -1.85 -3.42 -38.99
C PHE A 270 -1.59 -3.15 -40.48
N GLY A 271 -0.42 -3.59 -40.98
CA GLY A 271 0.03 -3.39 -42.36
C GLY A 271 0.35 -1.93 -42.73
N VAL A 272 0.49 -1.04 -41.75
CA VAL A 272 0.72 0.41 -41.94
C VAL A 272 2.04 0.88 -41.32
N SER A 273 2.35 0.48 -40.09
CA SER A 273 3.50 0.94 -39.31
C SER A 273 3.85 -0.04 -38.20
N ALA A 274 5.09 -0.01 -37.69
CA ALA A 274 5.55 -0.82 -36.54
C ALA A 274 5.02 -0.35 -35.16
N ALA A 275 3.88 0.35 -35.11
CA ALA A 275 3.33 0.84 -33.85
C ALA A 275 2.59 -0.26 -33.06
N GLY A 276 2.30 -1.41 -33.70
CA GLY A 276 1.78 -2.61 -33.06
C GLY A 276 2.77 -3.79 -33.12
N ASP A 277 4.06 -3.50 -33.27
CA ASP A 277 5.16 -4.46 -33.40
C ASP A 277 5.49 -5.10 -32.04
N CYS A 278 4.80 -6.18 -31.72
CA CYS A 278 4.96 -6.93 -30.48
C CYS A 278 6.13 -7.94 -30.55
N ASP A 279 6.54 -8.38 -31.74
CA ASP A 279 7.60 -9.38 -31.91
C ASP A 279 8.99 -8.80 -32.25
N GLY A 280 9.03 -7.50 -32.59
CA GLY A 280 10.23 -6.71 -32.82
C GLY A 280 10.81 -6.86 -34.22
N ASP A 281 10.04 -7.36 -35.20
CA ASP A 281 10.52 -7.59 -36.56
C ASP A 281 10.47 -6.35 -37.48
N GLY A 282 9.86 -5.27 -36.99
CA GLY A 282 9.80 -3.97 -37.65
C GLY A 282 8.54 -3.75 -38.48
N ASP A 283 7.52 -4.61 -38.40
CA ASP A 283 6.20 -4.32 -38.95
C ASP A 283 5.03 -4.61 -37.97
N THR A 284 3.80 -4.70 -38.47
CA THR A 284 2.64 -5.00 -37.61
C THR A 284 1.70 -5.89 -38.39
N ASP A 285 1.66 -7.15 -38.04
CA ASP A 285 0.97 -8.19 -38.77
C ASP A 285 0.30 -9.26 -37.86
N LEU A 286 0.12 -10.48 -38.38
CA LEU A 286 -0.55 -11.55 -37.65
C LEU A 286 0.31 -12.15 -36.54
N ASP A 287 1.63 -12.08 -36.63
CA ASP A 287 2.53 -12.62 -35.62
C ASP A 287 2.46 -11.76 -34.34
N ASP A 288 2.31 -10.43 -34.47
CA ASP A 288 2.01 -9.53 -33.35
C ASP A 288 0.65 -9.82 -32.71
N PHE A 289 -0.37 -10.06 -33.54
CA PHE A 289 -1.70 -10.39 -33.03
C PHE A 289 -1.68 -11.70 -32.23
N VAL A 290 -0.83 -12.67 -32.59
CA VAL A 290 -0.65 -13.89 -31.80
C VAL A 290 -0.09 -13.58 -30.43
N ILE A 291 0.87 -12.65 -30.32
CA ILE A 291 1.44 -12.22 -29.04
C ILE A 291 0.37 -11.53 -28.19
N LEU A 292 -0.30 -10.50 -28.72
CA LEU A 292 -1.36 -9.78 -27.99
C LEU A 292 -2.44 -10.75 -27.52
N LYS A 293 -2.95 -11.62 -28.41
CA LYS A 293 -3.97 -12.61 -28.06
C LYS A 293 -3.52 -13.57 -26.96
N ASN A 294 -2.26 -14.00 -26.97
CA ASN A 294 -1.74 -14.95 -25.98
C ASN A 294 -1.60 -14.31 -24.60
N ASN A 295 -1.44 -12.99 -24.54
CA ASN A 295 -1.35 -12.22 -23.31
C ASN A 295 -2.65 -11.46 -22.98
N PHE A 296 -3.71 -11.60 -23.79
CA PHE A 296 -4.96 -10.85 -23.59
C PHE A 296 -5.61 -11.16 -22.24
N GLY A 297 -5.93 -10.10 -21.49
CA GLY A 297 -6.43 -10.18 -20.12
C GLY A 297 -5.35 -10.52 -19.08
N THR A 298 -4.07 -10.37 -19.43
CA THR A 298 -2.97 -10.37 -18.45
C THR A 298 -2.66 -8.92 -18.07
N GLY A 299 -2.37 -8.68 -16.79
CA GLY A 299 -2.41 -7.33 -16.22
C GLY A 299 -3.63 -7.11 -15.34
N ALA A 300 -3.68 -5.98 -14.64
CA ALA A 300 -4.60 -5.72 -13.54
C ALA A 300 -5.09 -4.29 -13.55
#